data_AF-A0A9D6PUY8-F1
#
_entry.id   AF-A0A9D6PUY8-F1
#
_cell.length_a   1.000
_cell.length_b   1.000
_cell.length_c   1.000
_cell.angle_alpha   90.00
_cell.angle_beta   90.00
_cell.angle_gamma   90.00
#
_symmetry.space_group_name_H-M   'P 1'
#
loop_
_entity.id
_entity.type
_entity.pdbx_description
1 polymer ?
#
loop_
_entity_poly.entity_id
_entity_poly.type
_entity_poly.pdbx_seq_one_letter_code
_entity_poly.pdbx_strand_id
1 'polypeptide(L)'
;MRDIRPNPRHQRAPEMEPDDFDDEEAAIPAPKPRFAGSHVPVSKVHVNRHAVPAKSQRVHKQLAQAEEVPPIAKEALAAQTARPLFAAPAKKPKKAGGFGHMRIGQKERLVVAGFFGLILIAAVLAGLIFLPSATIDLTLRAAPLLVDEKFVLSTQGAPSDKTLPGTGFAREVEVKGASPVTSREVIGAKASGVLQLVNRTTDEQKIKERSRLETKDGVLFYMAQHAIIPPAEGGVPSRVSVPVEAALAGPEGNIAPQRLNFVALDSSAQSLVYAENTATLTGGSGEEISVVKQADIDAAKVAAGQAGRVQAEAEIRRELPRGWTVLEESWASEIKAFDTPTALEAKQAEIPYTARVIVHAFGYENEKFQAALMAALNTKLDQDFMLFPGPISFTSAVESADWEKGEGTIAVRITHMTVPNFSVDTLKDKLAGRSQEEALKYLQGLKGVQKATVTTWPFWVSSIPTIDKRISIQLHSQQ
;
A
#
# COMPACT_ATOMS: atom_id res chain seq x y z
N MET A 1 -82.98 6.03 24.13
CA MET A 1 -83.09 6.11 25.60
C MET A 1 -81.68 6.18 26.17
N ARG A 2 -81.43 7.09 27.13
CA ARG A 2 -80.42 7.06 28.22
C ARG A 2 -78.98 6.58 27.94
N ASP A 3 -77.91 7.22 28.41
CA ASP A 3 -77.78 8.48 29.16
C ASP A 3 -76.38 9.09 28.92
N ILE A 4 -76.27 10.41 29.00
CA ILE A 4 -75.01 11.15 29.02
C ILE A 4 -74.67 11.48 30.48
N ARG A 5 -73.43 11.22 30.93
CA ARG A 5 -72.82 11.95 32.07
C ARG A 5 -71.33 12.24 31.81
N PRO A 6 -70.77 13.37 32.32
CA PRO A 6 -69.44 13.83 31.93
C PRO A 6 -68.37 13.79 33.05
N ASN A 7 -67.14 14.09 32.63
CA ASN A 7 -65.88 14.41 33.32
C ASN A 7 -65.99 15.11 34.71
N PRO A 8 -64.99 14.94 35.60
CA PRO A 8 -64.25 16.14 36.01
C PRO A 8 -62.71 15.99 36.25
N ARG A 9 -61.98 16.90 35.58
CA ARG A 9 -60.91 17.81 36.09
C ARG A 9 -59.63 17.28 36.78
N HIS A 10 -58.51 17.71 36.18
CA HIS A 10 -57.30 18.29 36.79
C HIS A 10 -56.73 17.73 38.11
N GLN A 11 -55.50 17.23 38.03
CA GLN A 11 -54.46 17.52 39.02
C GLN A 11 -53.25 18.14 38.29
N ARG A 12 -52.62 19.13 38.93
CA ARG A 12 -51.38 19.76 38.45
C ARG A 12 -50.19 18.93 38.95
N ALA A 13 -49.19 18.71 38.10
CA ALA A 13 -47.86 18.32 38.56
C ALA A 13 -47.16 19.55 39.15
N PRO A 14 -46.33 19.41 40.21
CA PRO A 14 -45.56 20.51 40.77
C PRO A 14 -44.41 20.91 39.85
N GLU A 15 -44.18 22.21 39.83
CA GLU A 15 -43.10 22.92 39.14
C GLU A 15 -41.84 22.78 39.99
N MET A 16 -40.74 22.24 39.44
CA MET A 16 -39.43 22.22 40.11
C MET A 16 -38.65 23.45 39.69
N GLU A 17 -38.23 24.25 40.68
CA GLU A 17 -37.25 25.33 40.49
C GLU A 17 -35.88 24.73 40.12
N PRO A 18 -35.05 25.45 39.33
CA PRO A 18 -33.67 25.04 39.07
C PRO A 18 -32.79 25.38 40.28
N ASP A 19 -32.13 24.39 40.88
CA ASP A 19 -31.11 24.62 41.90
C ASP A 19 -29.91 25.37 41.29
N ASP A 20 -29.52 26.46 41.94
CA ASP A 20 -28.24 27.14 41.71
C ASP A 20 -27.08 26.17 41.99
N PHE A 21 -26.21 25.97 41.00
CA PHE A 21 -24.91 25.32 41.20
C PHE A 21 -23.81 26.36 41.02
N ASP A 22 -23.11 26.64 42.12
CA ASP A 22 -22.07 27.65 42.22
C ASP A 22 -20.90 27.44 41.24
N ASP A 23 -20.44 28.55 40.64
CA ASP A 23 -19.21 28.63 39.86
C ASP A 23 -17.97 28.50 40.77
N GLU A 24 -17.45 27.28 40.99
CA GLU A 24 -16.13 27.07 41.60
C GLU A 24 -15.06 26.77 40.52
N GLU A 25 -14.41 27.82 40.03
CA GLU A 25 -13.39 27.81 38.98
C GLU A 25 -12.07 27.16 39.43
N ALA A 26 -12.06 25.83 39.53
CA ALA A 26 -10.88 25.05 39.90
C ALA A 26 -9.82 25.00 38.77
N ALA A 27 -8.84 25.91 38.84
CA ALA A 27 -7.77 26.05 37.86
C ALA A 27 -6.95 24.75 37.63
N ILE A 28 -7.01 24.20 36.42
CA ILE A 28 -6.18 23.07 35.98
C ILE A 28 -4.80 23.60 35.52
N PRO A 29 -3.67 23.24 36.19
CA PRO A 29 -2.35 23.70 35.78
C PRO A 29 -1.86 22.96 34.53
N ALA A 30 -1.50 23.72 33.49
CA ALA A 30 -0.98 23.18 32.23
C ALA A 30 0.33 22.38 32.40
N PRO A 31 0.50 21.22 31.74
CA PRO A 31 1.72 20.44 31.80
C PRO A 31 2.87 21.14 31.05
N LYS A 32 3.94 21.49 31.77
CA LYS A 32 5.15 22.08 31.20
C LYS A 32 5.89 21.09 30.28
N PRO A 33 6.45 21.54 29.14
CA PRO A 33 7.22 20.67 28.26
C PRO A 33 8.55 20.27 28.91
N ARG A 34 8.77 18.96 29.10
CA ARG A 34 10.07 18.43 29.53
C ARG A 34 10.98 18.22 28.33
N PHE A 35 11.91 19.17 28.12
CA PHE A 35 13.13 18.90 27.36
C PHE A 35 14.02 17.92 28.14
N ALA A 36 14.33 16.77 27.54
CA ALA A 36 15.48 15.95 27.89
C ALA A 36 15.91 15.17 26.65
N GLY A 37 16.98 15.62 25.98
CA GLY A 37 17.47 14.98 24.77
C GLY A 37 18.13 13.64 25.06
N SER A 38 17.56 12.55 24.55
CA SER A 38 18.24 11.26 24.50
C SER A 38 19.27 11.25 23.37
N HIS A 39 20.54 11.54 23.70
CA HIS A 39 21.65 11.29 22.80
C HIS A 39 21.79 9.78 22.55
N VAL A 40 21.32 9.33 21.38
CA VAL A 40 21.68 8.00 20.86
C VAL A 40 23.04 8.12 20.16
N PRO A 41 24.10 7.43 20.61
CA PRO A 41 25.39 7.46 19.92
C PRO A 41 25.28 6.72 18.58
N VAL A 42 25.44 7.45 17.48
CA VAL A 42 25.45 6.88 16.13
C VAL A 42 26.69 5.98 15.97
N SER A 43 26.48 4.67 16.01
CA SER A 43 27.52 3.68 15.75
C SER A 43 28.00 3.81 14.31
N LYS A 44 29.30 4.03 14.10
CA LYS A 44 29.90 4.13 12.76
C LYS A 44 29.84 2.78 12.05
N VAL A 45 28.84 2.57 11.19
CA VAL A 45 28.82 1.42 10.28
C VAL A 45 29.88 1.64 9.20
N HIS A 46 30.93 0.82 9.23
CA HIS A 46 31.99 0.83 8.22
C HIS A 46 31.47 0.21 6.92
N VAL A 47 31.30 1.02 5.87
CA VAL A 47 30.93 0.51 4.54
C VAL A 47 32.17 -0.08 3.87
N ASN A 48 32.29 -1.41 3.90
CA ASN A 48 33.37 -2.10 3.20
C ASN A 48 33.14 -2.02 1.67
N ARG A 49 33.91 -1.16 1.00
CA ARG A 49 34.06 -1.19 -0.46
C ARG A 49 34.72 -2.51 -0.85
N HIS A 50 33.98 -3.40 -1.51
CA HIS A 50 34.57 -4.53 -2.22
C HIS A 50 34.34 -4.41 -3.72
N ALA A 51 35.41 -4.68 -4.46
CA ALA A 51 35.51 -4.44 -5.88
C ALA A 51 34.71 -5.45 -6.69
N VAL A 52 34.24 -5.02 -7.86
CA VAL A 52 33.66 -5.90 -8.89
C VAL A 52 34.79 -6.43 -9.77
N PRO A 53 35.06 -7.75 -9.81
CA PRO A 53 35.87 -8.36 -10.86
C PRO A 53 34.99 -8.81 -12.04
N ALA A 54 35.59 -8.87 -13.23
CA ALA A 54 34.89 -9.10 -14.49
C ALA A 54 34.66 -10.59 -14.81
N LYS A 55 33.61 -10.82 -15.63
CA LYS A 55 33.36 -11.95 -16.55
C LYS A 55 34.33 -13.15 -16.49
N SER A 56 33.78 -14.33 -16.18
CA SER A 56 34.34 -15.64 -16.57
C SER A 56 33.35 -16.41 -17.46
N GLN A 57 33.89 -17.28 -18.33
CA GLN A 57 33.17 -18.03 -19.37
C GLN A 57 33.13 -19.54 -19.04
N ARG A 58 32.07 -20.24 -19.50
CA ARG A 58 31.95 -21.72 -19.62
C ARG A 58 31.98 -22.46 -18.26
N VAL A 59 31.53 -23.71 -18.09
CA VAL A 59 31.22 -24.88 -18.95
C VAL A 59 29.91 -25.52 -18.42
N HIS A 60 28.96 -25.99 -19.23
CA HIS A 60 28.74 -27.36 -19.75
C HIS A 60 27.62 -27.26 -20.81
N LYS A 61 27.58 -27.95 -21.96
CA LYS A 61 28.30 -29.10 -22.56
C LYS A 61 28.22 -30.42 -21.79
N GLN A 62 27.13 -31.15 -22.07
CA GLN A 62 27.08 -32.62 -22.14
C GLN A 62 26.29 -33.02 -23.41
N LEU A 63 26.80 -34.05 -24.12
CA LEU A 63 26.20 -34.97 -25.12
C LEU A 63 24.99 -34.48 -25.97
N ALA A 64 24.96 -34.50 -27.31
CA ALA A 64 25.80 -35.08 -28.36
C ALA A 64 25.95 -36.63 -28.36
N GLN A 65 24.94 -37.35 -28.89
CA GLN A 65 25.03 -38.25 -30.06
C GLN A 65 23.68 -38.95 -30.38
N ALA A 66 23.56 -39.56 -31.57
CA ALA A 66 22.37 -40.05 -32.30
C ALA A 66 21.67 -38.94 -33.13
N GLU A 67 21.95 -38.70 -34.42
CA GLU A 67 22.02 -39.60 -35.61
C GLU A 67 20.64 -39.97 -36.17
N GLU A 68 20.16 -39.18 -37.13
CA GLU A 68 19.42 -39.68 -38.31
C GLU A 68 19.38 -38.60 -39.43
N VAL A 69 19.54 -39.04 -40.68
CA VAL A 69 19.62 -38.27 -41.95
C VAL A 69 19.03 -39.24 -43.00
N PRO A 70 18.16 -38.86 -43.97
CA PRO A 70 18.26 -37.69 -44.86
C PRO A 70 16.92 -36.94 -45.12
N PRO A 71 16.89 -35.99 -46.08
CA PRO A 71 16.20 -36.35 -47.32
C PRO A 71 16.88 -35.91 -48.63
N ILE A 72 16.59 -36.66 -49.70
CA ILE A 72 16.89 -36.39 -51.13
C ILE A 72 15.54 -36.35 -51.90
N ALA A 73 15.50 -35.68 -53.06
CA ALA A 73 14.35 -35.45 -53.96
C ALA A 73 13.31 -34.45 -53.41
N LYS A 74 12.90 -33.35 -54.05
CA LYS A 74 12.79 -32.88 -55.47
C LYS A 74 11.76 -33.61 -56.32
N GLU A 75 10.94 -32.80 -57.03
CA GLU A 75 9.75 -33.14 -57.85
C GLU A 75 8.54 -33.62 -57.02
N ALA A 76 7.27 -33.26 -57.25
CA ALA A 76 6.62 -32.15 -58.00
C ALA A 76 5.19 -31.96 -57.38
N LEU A 77 4.20 -31.17 -57.84
CA LEU A 77 3.97 -30.34 -59.03
C LEU A 77 2.89 -29.25 -58.71
N ALA A 78 2.99 -28.08 -59.36
CA ALA A 78 1.93 -27.13 -59.79
C ALA A 78 2.12 -25.69 -59.24
N ALA A 79 2.63 -24.73 -60.01
CA ALA A 79 2.01 -24.06 -61.17
C ALA A 79 0.97 -22.97 -60.81
N GLN A 80 1.44 -21.76 -60.47
CA GLN A 80 0.88 -20.51 -61.02
C GLN A 80 1.81 -19.28 -60.86
N THR A 81 2.43 -18.90 -61.99
CA THR A 81 2.66 -17.51 -62.45
C THR A 81 3.12 -16.43 -61.46
N ALA A 82 4.43 -16.20 -61.41
CA ALA A 82 4.99 -14.85 -61.34
C ALA A 82 5.73 -14.54 -62.65
N ARG A 83 5.22 -13.56 -63.42
CA ARG A 83 5.90 -13.05 -64.62
C ARG A 83 6.89 -11.96 -64.21
N PRO A 84 8.22 -12.12 -64.42
CA PRO A 84 9.12 -10.97 -64.41
C PRO A 84 8.90 -10.18 -65.70
N LEU A 85 8.03 -9.17 -65.65
CA LEU A 85 7.90 -8.21 -66.75
C LEU A 85 9.12 -7.29 -66.76
N PHE A 86 9.83 -7.31 -67.89
CA PHE A 86 10.95 -6.43 -68.28
C PHE A 86 12.31 -6.73 -67.65
N ALA A 87 13.03 -7.64 -68.33
CA ALA A 87 14.49 -7.68 -68.31
C ALA A 87 15.08 -6.35 -68.83
N ALA A 88 16.22 -5.94 -68.27
CA ALA A 88 16.98 -4.81 -68.77
C ALA A 88 17.47 -5.08 -70.22
N PRO A 89 17.24 -4.17 -71.19
CA PRO A 89 17.65 -4.40 -72.57
C PRO A 89 19.17 -4.32 -72.74
N ALA A 90 19.72 -5.27 -73.50
CA ALA A 90 21.15 -5.40 -73.75
C ALA A 90 21.75 -4.18 -74.47
N LYS A 91 23.00 -3.83 -74.12
CA LYS A 91 23.81 -2.82 -74.81
C LYS A 91 24.03 -3.21 -76.27
N LYS A 92 23.39 -2.50 -77.21
CA LYS A 92 23.73 -2.56 -78.65
C LYS A 92 24.97 -1.72 -78.95
N PRO A 93 25.80 -2.08 -79.95
CA PRO A 93 27.03 -1.37 -80.27
C PRO A 93 26.75 0.04 -80.82
N LYS A 94 27.66 0.97 -80.51
CA LYS A 94 27.59 2.38 -80.94
C LYS A 94 27.62 2.48 -82.46
N LYS A 95 26.51 2.92 -83.09
CA LYS A 95 26.63 3.65 -84.35
C LYS A 95 27.15 5.05 -84.04
N ALA A 96 28.27 5.43 -84.65
CA ALA A 96 28.78 6.80 -84.60
C ALA A 96 27.89 7.71 -85.49
N GLY A 97 26.68 7.99 -85.02
CA GLY A 97 25.92 9.13 -85.51
C GLY A 97 26.65 10.39 -85.04
N GLY A 98 27.20 11.14 -85.98
CA GLY A 98 27.84 12.41 -85.65
C GLY A 98 26.83 13.33 -85.00
N PHE A 99 26.97 13.59 -83.70
CA PHE A 99 26.39 14.77 -83.09
C PHE A 99 27.08 15.96 -83.74
N GLY A 100 26.46 16.47 -84.81
CA GLY A 100 26.83 17.74 -85.40
C GLY A 100 26.87 18.74 -84.26
N HIS A 101 28.05 19.29 -83.99
CA HIS A 101 28.20 20.27 -82.94
C HIS A 101 27.28 21.44 -83.29
N MET A 102 26.11 21.51 -82.65
CA MET A 102 25.25 22.66 -82.75
C MET A 102 26.08 23.80 -82.18
N ARG A 103 26.68 24.58 -83.09
CA ARG A 103 27.44 25.78 -82.79
C ARG A 103 26.42 26.83 -82.40
N ILE A 104 25.81 26.61 -81.22
CA ILE A 104 25.02 27.58 -80.48
C ILE A 104 25.87 28.84 -80.50
N GLY A 105 25.40 29.85 -81.22
CA GLY A 105 26.16 31.06 -81.48
C GLY A 105 26.51 31.72 -80.15
N GLN A 106 27.58 32.51 -80.09
CA GLN A 106 27.96 33.19 -78.84
C GLN A 106 26.79 33.94 -78.19
N LYS A 107 25.88 34.48 -79.02
CA LYS A 107 24.65 35.17 -78.61
C LYS A 107 23.61 34.24 -77.95
N GLU A 108 23.43 33.01 -78.44
CA GLU A 108 22.47 32.06 -77.89
C GLU A 108 22.98 31.42 -76.59
N ARG A 109 24.29 31.21 -76.46
CA ARG A 109 24.91 30.76 -75.19
C ARG A 109 24.72 31.79 -74.07
N LEU A 110 24.78 33.09 -74.41
CA LEU A 110 24.50 34.18 -73.47
C LEU A 110 23.04 34.17 -72.98
N VAL A 111 22.07 33.91 -73.85
CA VAL A 111 20.65 33.80 -73.45
C VAL A 111 20.41 32.61 -72.52
N VAL A 112 20.96 31.43 -72.85
CA VAL A 112 20.84 30.24 -71.98
C VAL A 112 21.55 30.46 -70.63
N ALA A 113 22.74 31.05 -70.62
CA ALA A 113 23.46 31.38 -69.40
C ALA A 113 22.71 32.43 -68.54
N GLY A 114 22.11 33.44 -69.17
CA GLY A 114 21.27 34.43 -68.49
C GLY A 114 20.02 33.82 -67.86
N PHE A 115 19.35 32.89 -68.56
CA PHE A 115 18.19 32.17 -68.04
C PHE A 115 18.57 31.24 -66.87
N PHE A 116 19.69 30.51 -66.97
CA PHE A 116 20.20 29.73 -65.84
C PHE A 116 20.60 30.61 -64.64
N GLY A 117 21.20 31.78 -64.90
CA GLY A 117 21.50 32.78 -63.86
C GLY A 117 20.23 33.28 -63.17
N LEU A 118 19.18 33.58 -63.93
CA LEU A 118 17.87 33.98 -63.40
C LEU A 118 17.24 32.87 -62.55
N ILE A 119 17.26 31.62 -63.01
CA ILE A 119 16.77 30.46 -62.24
C ILE A 119 17.57 30.28 -60.95
N LEU A 120 18.90 30.43 -60.99
CA LEU A 120 19.74 30.29 -59.81
C LEU A 120 19.49 31.41 -58.79
N ILE A 121 19.30 32.66 -59.26
CA ILE A 121 18.89 33.79 -58.42
C ILE A 121 17.51 33.55 -57.81
N ALA A 122 16.54 33.09 -58.60
CA ALA A 122 15.19 32.76 -58.12
C ALA A 122 15.20 31.59 -57.10
N ALA A 123 16.05 30.58 -57.32
CA ALA A 123 16.24 29.47 -56.40
C ALA A 123 16.93 29.90 -55.09
N VAL A 124 17.89 30.82 -55.15
CA VAL A 124 18.52 31.41 -53.95
C VAL A 124 17.51 32.27 -53.17
N LEU A 125 16.73 33.12 -53.85
CA LEU A 125 15.65 33.89 -53.23
C LEU A 125 14.58 32.99 -52.59
N ALA A 126 14.13 31.96 -53.31
CA ALA A 126 13.20 30.97 -52.76
C ALA A 126 13.82 30.20 -51.58
N GLY A 127 15.10 29.86 -51.64
CA GLY A 127 15.84 29.28 -50.52
C GLY A 127 15.85 30.20 -49.29
N LEU A 128 16.18 31.47 -49.47
CA LEU A 128 16.20 32.46 -48.37
C LEU A 128 14.81 32.68 -47.73
N ILE A 129 13.72 32.51 -48.49
CA ILE A 129 12.34 32.72 -47.99
C ILE A 129 11.73 31.43 -47.40
N PHE A 130 11.91 30.27 -48.03
CA PHE A 130 11.18 29.03 -47.70
C PHE A 130 12.00 27.97 -46.97
N LEU A 131 13.33 28.10 -46.89
CA LEU A 131 14.21 27.19 -46.15
C LEU A 131 14.30 27.50 -44.63
N PRO A 132 14.19 28.75 -44.15
CA PRO A 132 14.20 29.04 -42.71
C PRO A 132 13.16 28.24 -41.93
N SER A 133 13.57 27.72 -40.78
CA SER A 133 12.74 27.00 -39.81
C SER A 133 13.13 27.39 -38.39
N ALA A 134 12.18 27.32 -37.46
CA ALA A 134 12.39 27.55 -36.04
C ALA A 134 11.74 26.45 -35.21
N THR A 135 12.47 25.95 -34.22
CA THR A 135 11.97 25.05 -33.17
C THR A 135 12.02 25.79 -31.84
N ILE A 136 10.92 25.76 -31.09
CA ILE A 136 10.74 26.47 -29.83
C ILE A 136 10.38 25.44 -28.76
N ASP A 137 11.30 25.20 -27.83
CA ASP A 137 11.09 24.30 -26.69
C ASP A 137 10.70 25.12 -25.47
N LEU A 138 9.46 24.93 -25.00
CA LEU A 138 8.92 25.57 -23.80
C LEU A 138 8.84 24.54 -22.68
N THR A 139 9.62 24.76 -21.62
CA THR A 139 9.47 24.04 -20.35
C THR A 139 8.52 24.82 -19.45
N LEU A 140 7.36 24.24 -19.19
CA LEU A 140 6.29 24.85 -18.41
C LEU A 140 6.39 24.42 -16.94
N ARG A 141 6.10 25.35 -16.03
CA ARG A 141 5.93 25.07 -14.62
C ARG A 141 4.58 24.36 -14.44
N ALA A 142 4.64 23.06 -14.14
CA ALA A 142 3.47 22.30 -13.74
C ALA A 142 3.05 22.67 -12.31
N ALA A 143 1.75 22.64 -12.04
CA ALA A 143 1.15 22.76 -10.72
C ALA A 143 0.27 21.53 -10.44
N PRO A 144 0.25 20.99 -9.20
CA PRO A 144 -0.61 19.87 -8.86
C PRO A 144 -2.07 20.33 -8.70
N LEU A 145 -2.98 19.64 -9.39
CA LEU A 145 -4.43 19.72 -9.17
C LEU A 145 -4.86 18.50 -8.35
N LEU A 146 -5.47 18.78 -7.21
CA LEU A 146 -5.98 17.80 -6.26
C LEU A 146 -7.50 17.93 -6.22
N VAL A 147 -8.21 16.82 -6.48
CA VAL A 147 -9.68 16.78 -6.50
C VAL A 147 -10.15 15.60 -5.67
N ASP A 148 -10.84 15.89 -4.57
CA ASP A 148 -11.53 14.89 -3.77
C ASP A 148 -12.98 14.78 -4.27
N GLU A 149 -13.38 13.61 -4.76
CA GLU A 149 -14.74 13.33 -5.21
C GLU A 149 -15.26 12.01 -4.64
N LYS A 150 -16.58 11.87 -4.63
CA LYS A 150 -17.27 10.64 -4.22
C LYS A 150 -18.03 10.05 -5.39
N PHE A 151 -17.80 8.77 -5.64
CA PHE A 151 -18.50 8.00 -6.66
C PHE A 151 -19.30 6.87 -6.02
N VAL A 152 -20.46 6.58 -6.60
CA VAL A 152 -21.27 5.40 -6.25
C VAL A 152 -21.05 4.35 -7.34
N LEU A 153 -20.52 3.20 -6.95
CA LEU A 153 -20.51 2.00 -7.78
C LEU A 153 -21.88 1.32 -7.62
N SER A 154 -22.59 1.06 -8.72
CA SER A 154 -23.87 0.33 -8.71
C SER A 154 -24.00 -0.57 -9.93
N THR A 155 -24.65 -1.72 -9.72
CA THR A 155 -24.95 -2.72 -10.77
C THR A 155 -26.16 -2.36 -11.62
N GLN A 156 -27.09 -1.55 -11.08
CA GLN A 156 -28.39 -1.26 -11.71
C GLN A 156 -28.67 0.24 -11.92
N GLY A 157 -27.83 1.11 -11.36
CA GLY A 157 -27.94 2.56 -11.58
C GLY A 157 -27.70 2.94 -13.05
N ALA A 158 -28.57 3.79 -13.60
CA ALA A 158 -28.28 4.46 -14.86
C ALA A 158 -27.00 5.30 -14.68
N PRO A 159 -26.02 5.24 -15.61
CA PRO A 159 -24.77 5.97 -15.44
C PRO A 159 -25.04 7.47 -15.38
N SER A 160 -24.50 8.11 -14.36
CA SER A 160 -24.61 9.55 -14.08
C SER A 160 -23.22 10.10 -13.77
N ASP A 161 -23.06 11.42 -13.69
CA ASP A 161 -21.77 12.07 -13.40
C ASP A 161 -21.12 11.60 -12.08
N LYS A 162 -21.90 11.00 -11.16
CA LYS A 162 -21.41 10.41 -9.90
C LYS A 162 -21.74 8.93 -9.72
N THR A 163 -22.45 8.30 -10.67
CA THR A 163 -22.79 6.87 -10.63
C THR A 163 -21.99 6.12 -11.69
N LEU A 164 -21.03 5.34 -11.22
CA LEU A 164 -20.15 4.52 -12.04
C LEU A 164 -20.73 3.11 -12.23
N PRO A 165 -20.64 2.54 -13.44
CA PRO A 165 -20.91 1.12 -13.63
C PRO A 165 -19.86 0.31 -12.89
N GLY A 166 -20.31 -0.40 -11.87
CA GLY A 166 -19.50 -1.30 -11.06
C GLY A 166 -20.32 -2.53 -10.70
N THR A 167 -19.64 -3.61 -10.29
CA THR A 167 -20.33 -4.82 -9.86
C THR A 167 -19.73 -5.39 -8.60
N GLY A 168 -20.61 -5.79 -7.68
CA GLY A 168 -20.25 -6.56 -6.51
C GLY A 168 -20.04 -8.01 -6.90
N PHE A 169 -18.82 -8.50 -6.72
CA PHE A 169 -18.51 -9.92 -6.75
C PHE A 169 -18.62 -10.49 -5.33
N ALA A 170 -19.19 -11.68 -5.22
CA ALA A 170 -19.25 -12.45 -3.98
C ALA A 170 -18.90 -13.91 -4.29
N ARG A 171 -17.88 -14.47 -3.63
CA ARG A 171 -17.55 -15.91 -3.73
C ARG A 171 -17.53 -16.52 -2.34
N GLU A 172 -18.28 -17.61 -2.19
CA GLU A 172 -18.22 -18.46 -1.00
C GLU A 172 -17.30 -19.65 -1.32
N VAL A 173 -16.26 -19.84 -0.49
CA VAL A 173 -15.30 -20.92 -0.62
C VAL A 173 -15.25 -21.75 0.65
N GLU A 174 -15.17 -23.08 0.50
CA GLU A 174 -14.93 -24.02 1.60
C GLU A 174 -13.43 -24.32 1.68
N VAL A 175 -12.77 -23.86 2.74
CA VAL A 175 -11.35 -24.08 2.99
C VAL A 175 -11.13 -25.11 4.09
N LYS A 176 -10.11 -25.96 3.90
CA LYS A 176 -9.71 -27.01 4.84
C LYS A 176 -8.23 -26.87 5.13
N GLY A 177 -7.87 -26.92 6.40
CA GLY A 177 -6.50 -26.70 6.85
C GLY A 177 -6.28 -27.10 8.30
N ALA A 178 -5.09 -26.79 8.81
CA ALA A 178 -4.74 -26.92 10.21
C ALA A 178 -4.03 -25.64 10.69
N SER A 179 -4.16 -25.31 11.96
CA SER A 179 -3.47 -24.19 12.62
C SER A 179 -2.67 -24.70 13.81
N PRO A 180 -1.40 -24.30 14.01
CA PRO A 180 -0.57 -24.81 15.11
C PRO A 180 -1.05 -24.30 16.47
N VAL A 181 -1.02 -25.19 17.48
CA VAL A 181 -1.30 -24.86 18.88
C VAL A 181 -0.05 -24.27 19.52
N THR A 182 -0.10 -22.98 19.78
CA THR A 182 0.98 -22.19 20.38
C THR A 182 0.94 -22.25 21.91
N SER A 183 -0.25 -22.38 22.49
CA SER A 183 -0.44 -22.52 23.93
C SER A 183 0.22 -23.76 24.50
N ARG A 184 1.01 -23.56 25.56
CA ARG A 184 1.61 -24.62 26.36
C ARG A 184 0.98 -24.71 27.75
N GLU A 185 1.06 -25.90 28.34
CA GLU A 185 0.80 -26.16 29.75
C GLU A 185 1.81 -27.19 30.27
N VAL A 186 2.31 -26.98 31.49
CA VAL A 186 3.14 -27.96 32.20
C VAL A 186 2.23 -28.93 32.94
N ILE A 187 2.21 -30.18 32.52
CA ILE A 187 1.45 -31.23 33.21
C ILE A 187 2.40 -32.13 34.00
N GLY A 188 2.15 -32.26 35.30
CA GLY A 188 2.92 -33.11 36.20
C GLY A 188 2.58 -32.85 37.66
N ALA A 189 3.52 -33.14 38.55
CA ALA A 189 3.36 -32.95 39.98
C ALA A 189 3.76 -31.54 40.43
N LYS A 190 3.08 -31.05 41.46
CA LYS A 190 3.41 -29.80 42.15
C LYS A 190 4.42 -30.07 43.27
N ALA A 191 5.38 -29.17 43.42
CA ALA A 191 6.29 -29.24 44.56
C ALA A 191 5.51 -29.01 45.86
N SER A 192 5.88 -29.73 46.91
CA SER A 192 5.27 -29.63 48.23
C SER A 192 6.32 -29.75 49.33
N GLY A 193 5.92 -29.38 50.54
CA GLY A 193 6.74 -29.53 51.73
C GLY A 193 6.24 -28.63 52.85
N VAL A 194 7.15 -28.24 53.75
CA VAL A 194 6.81 -27.50 54.97
C VAL A 194 7.60 -26.20 55.03
N LEU A 195 6.91 -25.09 55.28
CA LEU A 195 7.50 -23.78 55.58
C LEU A 195 7.40 -23.50 57.07
N GLN A 196 8.39 -22.80 57.61
CA GLN A 196 8.27 -22.15 58.92
C GLN A 196 7.78 -20.73 58.72
N LEU A 197 6.55 -20.45 59.16
CA LEU A 197 6.03 -19.09 59.28
C LEU A 197 6.70 -18.43 60.49
N VAL A 198 7.13 -17.18 60.33
CA VAL A 198 7.82 -16.40 61.35
C VAL A 198 7.00 -15.16 61.67
N ASN A 199 6.74 -14.92 62.96
CA ASN A 199 6.11 -13.70 63.46
C ASN A 199 7.07 -12.94 64.38
N ARG A 200 7.35 -11.68 64.04
CA ARG A 200 8.13 -10.72 64.83
C ARG A 200 7.29 -9.64 65.51
N THR A 201 5.97 -9.66 65.30
CA THR A 201 5.03 -8.69 65.91
C THR A 201 4.70 -9.07 67.35
N THR A 202 4.19 -8.11 68.12
CA THR A 202 3.68 -8.31 69.49
C THR A 202 2.28 -8.91 69.52
N ASP A 203 1.67 -9.15 68.36
CA ASP A 203 0.29 -9.65 68.22
C ASP A 203 0.26 -11.06 67.61
N GLU A 204 -0.78 -11.81 67.92
CA GLU A 204 -1.05 -13.13 67.33
C GLU A 204 -1.47 -12.98 65.85
N GLN A 205 -0.81 -13.70 64.94
CA GLN A 205 -1.08 -13.64 63.50
C GLN A 205 -1.89 -14.85 63.03
N LYS A 206 -3.13 -14.62 62.59
CA LYS A 206 -4.06 -15.65 62.12
C LYS A 206 -4.07 -15.70 60.59
N ILE A 207 -3.36 -16.67 60.04
CA ILE A 207 -3.21 -16.83 58.59
C ILE A 207 -4.13 -17.95 58.10
N LYS A 208 -5.01 -17.62 57.15
CA LYS A 208 -5.95 -18.58 56.56
C LYS A 208 -5.23 -19.59 55.67
N GLU A 209 -5.86 -20.74 55.46
CA GLU A 209 -5.50 -21.66 54.38
C GLU A 209 -5.59 -20.95 53.01
N ARG A 210 -4.87 -21.48 52.03
CA ARG A 210 -4.71 -20.89 50.68
C ARG A 210 -4.18 -19.45 50.66
N SER A 211 -3.59 -18.97 51.77
CA SER A 211 -2.77 -17.76 51.77
C SER A 211 -1.61 -17.90 50.78
N ARG A 212 -1.35 -16.84 50.01
CA ARG A 212 -0.34 -16.80 48.94
C ARG A 212 1.02 -16.39 49.50
N LEU A 213 2.02 -17.22 49.25
CA LEU A 213 3.43 -17.00 49.55
C LEU A 213 4.22 -16.97 48.25
N GLU A 214 5.20 -16.06 48.15
CA GLU A 214 5.98 -15.83 46.93
C GLU A 214 7.48 -15.82 47.26
N THR A 215 8.28 -16.52 46.47
CA THR A 215 9.75 -16.44 46.56
C THR A 215 10.27 -15.12 46.00
N LYS A 216 11.57 -14.83 46.21
CA LYS A 216 12.21 -13.68 45.55
C LYS A 216 12.14 -13.77 44.01
N ASP A 217 12.08 -14.99 43.49
CA ASP A 217 12.08 -15.30 42.06
C ASP A 217 10.66 -15.36 41.44
N GLY A 218 9.61 -15.03 42.21
CA GLY A 218 8.22 -15.00 41.74
C GLY A 218 7.48 -16.35 41.77
N VAL A 219 8.07 -17.38 42.38
CA VAL A 219 7.44 -18.71 42.49
C VAL A 219 6.39 -18.68 43.60
N LEU A 220 5.13 -18.91 43.22
CA LEU A 220 3.99 -18.87 44.13
C LEU A 220 3.70 -20.22 44.80
N PHE A 221 3.37 -20.16 46.08
CA PHE A 221 2.94 -21.28 46.91
C PHE A 221 1.65 -20.93 47.66
N TYR A 222 0.84 -21.96 47.92
CA TYR A 222 -0.37 -21.87 48.74
C TYR A 222 -0.19 -22.66 50.04
N MET A 223 -0.61 -22.07 51.16
CA MET A 223 -0.73 -22.81 52.42
C MET A 223 -1.83 -23.86 52.32
N ALA A 224 -1.51 -25.12 52.62
CA ALA A 224 -2.47 -26.22 52.56
C ALA A 224 -3.42 -26.27 53.77
N GLN A 225 -3.07 -25.56 54.85
CA GLN A 225 -3.85 -25.47 56.09
C GLN A 225 -3.77 -24.05 56.66
N HIS A 226 -4.69 -23.68 57.55
CA HIS A 226 -4.59 -22.44 58.32
C HIS A 226 -3.51 -22.55 59.40
N ALA A 227 -2.96 -21.43 59.83
CA ALA A 227 -1.97 -21.36 60.90
C ALA A 227 -2.22 -20.16 61.81
N ILE A 228 -2.03 -20.36 63.12
CA ILE A 228 -2.07 -19.30 64.12
C ILE A 228 -0.64 -19.19 64.67
N ILE A 229 0.02 -18.05 64.44
CA ILE A 229 1.39 -17.81 64.85
C ILE A 229 1.36 -16.93 66.12
N PRO A 230 1.85 -17.41 67.28
CA PRO A 230 1.94 -16.61 68.49
C PRO A 230 2.73 -15.31 68.29
N PRO A 231 2.55 -14.29 69.17
CA PRO A 231 3.40 -13.10 69.17
C PRO A 231 4.87 -13.46 69.50
N ALA A 232 5.79 -12.54 69.21
CA ALA A 232 7.19 -12.69 69.58
C ALA A 232 7.40 -12.49 71.09
N GLU A 233 8.03 -13.46 71.76
CA GLU A 233 8.30 -13.41 73.21
C GLU A 233 9.73 -12.93 73.49
N GLY A 234 9.89 -11.91 74.33
CA GLY A 234 11.22 -11.42 74.75
C GLY A 234 12.12 -10.92 73.60
N GLY A 235 11.54 -10.56 72.44
CA GLY A 235 12.27 -10.21 71.22
C GLY A 235 12.68 -11.41 70.35
N VAL A 236 12.34 -12.64 70.73
CA VAL A 236 12.56 -13.86 69.95
C VAL A 236 11.36 -14.08 69.00
N PRO A 237 11.58 -14.22 67.67
CA PRO A 237 10.50 -14.47 66.72
C PRO A 237 9.85 -15.84 66.93
N SER A 238 8.52 -15.85 67.07
CA SER A 238 7.71 -17.06 67.15
C SER A 238 7.61 -17.74 65.78
N ARG A 239 7.57 -19.08 65.78
CA ARG A 239 7.59 -19.89 64.55
C ARG A 239 6.56 -21.01 64.57
N VAL A 240 5.89 -21.22 63.44
CA VAL A 240 4.94 -22.32 63.23
C VAL A 240 5.18 -22.97 61.87
N SER A 241 5.29 -24.29 61.85
CA SER A 241 5.41 -25.07 60.61
C SER A 241 4.05 -25.25 59.94
N VAL A 242 3.95 -24.98 58.64
CA VAL A 242 2.74 -25.23 57.83
C VAL A 242 3.08 -25.98 56.53
N PRO A 243 2.27 -26.99 56.13
CA PRO A 243 2.40 -27.59 54.81
C PRO A 243 2.00 -26.61 53.69
N VAL A 244 2.74 -26.65 52.59
CA VAL A 244 2.48 -25.84 51.38
C VAL A 244 2.56 -26.67 50.10
N GLU A 245 1.92 -26.15 49.06
CA GLU A 245 1.91 -26.69 47.70
C GLU A 245 2.21 -25.56 46.70
N ALA A 246 2.99 -25.84 45.66
CA ALA A 246 3.25 -24.89 44.58
C ALA A 246 1.97 -24.54 43.82
N ALA A 247 1.89 -23.29 43.34
CA ALA A 247 0.75 -22.82 42.56
C ALA A 247 0.61 -23.58 41.24
N LEU A 248 1.73 -23.83 40.56
CA LEU A 248 1.84 -24.51 39.27
C LEU A 248 2.63 -25.83 39.41
N ALA A 249 2.35 -26.78 38.52
CA ALA A 249 3.15 -27.99 38.38
C ALA A 249 4.47 -27.69 37.65
N GLY A 250 5.48 -28.56 37.82
CA GLY A 250 6.77 -28.42 37.15
C GLY A 250 7.98 -28.26 38.08
N PRO A 251 9.20 -28.30 37.51
CA PRO A 251 10.45 -28.24 38.26
C PRO A 251 10.71 -26.88 38.92
N GLU A 252 10.11 -25.79 38.40
CA GLU A 252 10.14 -24.43 38.96
C GLU A 252 9.74 -24.38 40.45
N GLY A 253 8.84 -25.26 40.89
CA GLY A 253 8.43 -25.35 42.30
C GLY A 253 9.49 -25.93 43.25
N ASN A 254 10.57 -26.53 42.74
CA ASN A 254 11.59 -27.19 43.56
C ASN A 254 12.62 -26.18 44.09
N ILE A 255 12.22 -25.41 45.11
CA ILE A 255 13.03 -24.31 45.62
C ILE A 255 14.01 -24.75 46.72
N ALA A 256 15.25 -24.27 46.64
CA ALA A 256 16.24 -24.37 47.72
C ALA A 256 15.82 -23.54 48.97
N PRO A 257 16.42 -23.77 50.15
CA PRO A 257 16.15 -22.98 51.36
C PRO A 257 16.27 -21.47 51.15
N GLN A 258 15.16 -20.76 51.30
CA GLN A 258 15.05 -19.31 51.12
C GLN A 258 13.88 -18.72 51.94
N ARG A 259 13.64 -17.41 51.77
CA ARG A 259 12.52 -16.68 52.36
C ARG A 259 11.41 -16.50 51.32
N LEU A 260 10.17 -16.66 51.78
CA LEU A 260 8.96 -16.37 51.02
C LEU A 260 8.15 -15.29 51.75
N ASN A 261 7.57 -14.36 51.00
CA ASN A 261 6.77 -13.27 51.53
C ASN A 261 5.28 -13.49 51.26
N PHE A 262 4.42 -12.98 52.14
CA PHE A 262 2.97 -13.01 51.91
C PHE A 262 2.56 -11.94 50.89
N VAL A 263 2.02 -12.35 49.75
CA VAL A 263 1.60 -11.46 48.65
C VAL A 263 0.53 -10.44 49.07
N ALA A 264 -0.25 -10.77 50.11
CA ALA A 264 -1.30 -9.90 50.65
C ALA A 264 -0.80 -8.86 51.69
N LEU A 265 0.46 -8.93 52.11
CA LEU A 265 1.05 -7.99 53.08
C LEU A 265 1.90 -6.94 52.34
N ASP A 266 1.93 -5.71 52.85
CA ASP A 266 2.85 -4.67 52.38
C ASP A 266 4.31 -4.95 52.79
N SER A 267 5.26 -4.19 52.25
CA SER A 267 6.70 -4.41 52.49
C SER A 267 7.14 -4.23 53.95
N SER A 268 6.44 -3.42 54.75
CA SER A 268 6.70 -3.28 56.19
C SER A 268 6.20 -4.50 56.95
N ALA A 269 4.95 -4.90 56.70
CA ALA A 269 4.36 -6.10 57.28
C ALA A 269 5.12 -7.38 56.88
N GLN A 270 5.51 -7.52 55.61
CA GLN A 270 6.37 -8.61 55.13
C GLN A 270 7.71 -8.68 55.85
N SER A 271 8.26 -7.55 56.34
CA SER A 271 9.52 -7.56 57.10
C SER A 271 9.38 -8.25 58.47
N LEU A 272 8.18 -8.20 59.05
CA LEU A 272 7.84 -8.71 60.38
C LEU A 272 7.15 -10.08 60.36
N VAL A 273 6.36 -10.37 59.32
CA VAL A 273 5.59 -11.61 59.15
C VAL A 273 5.88 -12.20 57.76
N TYR A 274 6.51 -13.37 57.73
CA TYR A 274 6.99 -14.01 56.50
C TYR A 274 7.12 -15.52 56.69
N ALA A 275 7.53 -16.25 55.65
CA ALA A 275 7.84 -17.67 55.71
C ALA A 275 9.29 -17.96 55.29
N GLU A 276 9.87 -19.04 55.80
CA GLU A 276 11.19 -19.56 55.41
C GLU A 276 11.08 -21.08 55.17
N ASN A 277 11.61 -21.61 54.07
CA ASN A 277 11.85 -23.05 53.96
C ASN A 277 13.24 -23.39 54.50
N THR A 278 13.31 -24.25 55.52
CA THR A 278 14.59 -24.74 56.08
C THR A 278 15.16 -25.93 55.33
N ALA A 279 14.39 -26.50 54.39
CA ALA A 279 14.78 -27.60 53.52
C ALA A 279 14.30 -27.32 52.09
N THR A 280 14.93 -27.97 51.10
CA THR A 280 14.51 -27.87 49.70
C THR A 280 13.09 -28.40 49.53
N LEU A 281 12.19 -27.62 48.93
CA LEU A 281 10.88 -28.12 48.52
C LEU A 281 11.06 -28.99 47.27
N THR A 282 10.37 -30.13 47.20
CA THR A 282 10.59 -31.15 46.16
C THR A 282 9.26 -31.75 45.70
N GLY A 283 9.32 -32.63 44.69
CA GLY A 283 8.14 -33.26 44.09
C GLY A 283 7.55 -32.48 42.91
N GLY A 284 8.08 -31.30 42.59
CA GLY A 284 7.77 -30.58 41.37
C GLY A 284 8.32 -31.31 40.15
N SER A 285 7.46 -31.72 39.23
CA SER A 285 7.84 -32.34 37.96
C SER A 285 6.80 -32.01 36.90
N GLY A 286 7.16 -32.10 35.63
CA GLY A 286 6.20 -31.97 34.56
C GLY A 286 6.83 -31.91 33.18
N GLU A 287 5.98 -32.09 32.18
CA GLU A 287 6.31 -31.99 30.77
C GLU A 287 5.48 -30.86 30.15
N GLU A 288 6.10 -30.03 29.31
CA GLU A 288 5.39 -29.00 28.54
C GLU A 288 4.70 -29.62 27.32
N ILE A 289 3.38 -29.67 27.35
CA ILE A 289 2.57 -30.14 26.23
C ILE A 289 1.80 -28.99 25.58
N SER A 290 1.48 -29.12 24.29
CA SER A 290 0.53 -28.23 23.62
C SER A 290 -0.90 -28.52 24.12
N VAL A 291 -1.60 -27.48 24.55
CA VAL A 291 -2.98 -27.55 25.05
C VAL A 291 -3.79 -26.46 24.38
N VAL A 292 -4.87 -26.83 23.68
CA VAL A 292 -5.69 -25.90 22.91
C VAL A 292 -6.42 -24.92 23.82
N LYS A 293 -6.13 -23.62 23.67
CA LYS A 293 -6.85 -22.54 24.35
C LYS A 293 -7.68 -21.73 23.34
N GLN A 294 -8.58 -20.91 23.85
CA GLN A 294 -9.46 -20.07 23.03
C GLN A 294 -8.68 -19.20 22.02
N ALA A 295 -7.52 -18.68 22.41
CA ALA A 295 -6.64 -17.90 21.54
C ALA A 295 -6.14 -18.68 20.30
N ASP A 296 -5.85 -19.98 20.42
CA ASP A 296 -5.42 -20.80 19.30
C ASP A 296 -6.60 -21.08 18.34
N ILE A 297 -7.83 -21.26 18.87
CA ILE A 297 -9.05 -21.40 18.06
C ILE A 297 -9.35 -20.11 17.28
N ASP A 298 -9.19 -18.94 17.91
CA ASP A 298 -9.42 -17.65 17.25
C ASP A 298 -8.30 -17.34 16.23
N ALA A 299 -7.05 -17.73 16.49
CA ALA A 299 -5.98 -17.72 15.50
C ALA A 299 -6.29 -18.65 14.31
N ALA A 300 -6.85 -19.84 14.56
CA ALA A 300 -7.28 -20.76 13.50
C ALA A 300 -8.41 -20.16 12.63
N LYS A 301 -9.37 -19.44 13.21
CA LYS A 301 -10.39 -18.69 12.46
C LYS A 301 -9.77 -17.60 11.57
N VAL A 302 -8.82 -16.82 12.11
CA VAL A 302 -8.12 -15.78 11.32
C VAL A 302 -7.35 -16.40 10.15
N ALA A 303 -6.64 -17.50 10.37
CA ALA A 303 -5.95 -18.24 9.32
C ALA A 303 -6.91 -18.79 8.25
N ALA A 304 -8.07 -19.34 8.67
CA ALA A 304 -9.11 -19.81 7.77
C ALA A 304 -9.69 -18.67 6.91
N GLY A 305 -9.97 -17.51 7.52
CA GLY A 305 -10.44 -16.32 6.81
C GLY A 305 -9.44 -15.80 5.78
N GLN A 306 -8.15 -15.80 6.11
CA GLN A 306 -7.07 -15.43 5.18
C GLN A 306 -6.95 -16.43 4.02
N ALA A 307 -6.99 -17.74 4.29
CA ALA A 307 -6.96 -18.76 3.25
C ALA A 307 -8.17 -18.65 2.31
N GLY A 308 -9.37 -18.45 2.87
CA GLY A 308 -10.59 -18.21 2.10
C GLY A 308 -10.50 -16.95 1.23
N ARG A 309 -9.98 -15.84 1.77
CA ARG A 309 -9.71 -14.62 1.00
C ARG A 309 -8.81 -14.87 -0.20
N VAL A 310 -7.67 -15.53 -0.02
CA VAL A 310 -6.71 -15.79 -1.10
C VAL A 310 -7.32 -16.67 -2.20
N GLN A 311 -8.10 -17.70 -1.84
CA GLN A 311 -8.76 -18.55 -2.83
C GLN A 311 -9.85 -17.79 -3.59
N ALA A 312 -10.77 -17.14 -2.88
CA ALA A 312 -11.88 -16.40 -3.48
C ALA A 312 -11.39 -15.21 -4.34
N GLU A 313 -10.32 -14.55 -3.94
CA GLU A 313 -9.66 -13.51 -4.74
C GLU A 313 -9.16 -14.07 -6.08
N ALA A 314 -8.51 -15.23 -6.08
CA ALA A 314 -8.04 -15.88 -7.30
C ALA A 314 -9.19 -16.30 -8.24
N GLU A 315 -10.35 -16.67 -7.68
CA GLU A 315 -11.57 -17.00 -8.44
C GLU A 315 -12.22 -15.73 -9.01
N ILE A 316 -12.45 -14.69 -8.19
CA ILE A 316 -12.99 -13.39 -8.63
C ILE A 316 -12.12 -12.78 -9.74
N ARG A 317 -10.78 -12.80 -9.59
CA ARG A 317 -9.86 -12.27 -10.60
C ARG A 317 -9.89 -13.04 -11.93
N ARG A 318 -10.30 -14.31 -11.95
CA ARG A 318 -10.48 -15.11 -13.18
C ARG A 318 -11.80 -14.83 -13.90
N GLU A 319 -12.82 -14.39 -13.17
CA GLU A 319 -14.15 -14.11 -13.70
C GLU A 319 -14.39 -12.65 -14.11
N LEU A 320 -13.43 -11.76 -13.83
CA LEU A 320 -13.48 -10.36 -14.28
C LEU A 320 -13.65 -10.27 -15.81
N PRO A 321 -14.61 -9.46 -16.30
CA PRO A 321 -14.70 -9.13 -17.73
C PRO A 321 -13.44 -8.41 -18.23
N ARG A 322 -13.18 -8.50 -19.54
CA ARG A 322 -12.07 -7.74 -20.15
C ARG A 322 -12.29 -6.24 -19.95
N GLY A 323 -11.22 -5.52 -19.59
CA GLY A 323 -11.28 -4.08 -19.34
C GLY A 323 -11.76 -3.71 -17.93
N TRP A 324 -12.10 -4.68 -17.07
CA TRP A 324 -12.46 -4.43 -15.67
C TRP A 324 -11.26 -4.63 -14.73
N THR A 325 -11.32 -3.98 -13.57
CA THR A 325 -10.32 -4.08 -12.49
C THR A 325 -11.04 -4.15 -11.14
N VAL A 326 -10.48 -4.87 -10.17
CA VAL A 326 -10.98 -4.89 -8.79
C VAL A 326 -10.53 -3.64 -8.06
N LEU A 327 -11.44 -3.04 -7.28
CA LEU A 327 -11.09 -2.04 -6.30
C LEU A 327 -10.42 -2.73 -5.09
N GLU A 328 -9.09 -2.68 -5.02
CA GLU A 328 -8.31 -3.41 -4.00
C GLU A 328 -8.67 -3.05 -2.55
N GLU A 329 -9.21 -1.85 -2.30
CA GLU A 329 -9.66 -1.41 -0.98
C GLU A 329 -11.07 -1.95 -0.61
N SER A 330 -11.72 -2.72 -1.49
CA SER A 330 -13.08 -3.24 -1.29
C SER A 330 -13.17 -4.70 -0.83
N TRP A 331 -12.03 -5.39 -0.68
CA TRP A 331 -12.00 -6.78 -0.24
C TRP A 331 -12.51 -6.93 1.21
N ALA A 332 -13.75 -7.40 1.36
CA ALA A 332 -14.34 -7.78 2.65
C ALA A 332 -14.51 -9.31 2.72
N SER A 333 -14.25 -9.90 3.89
CA SER A 333 -14.36 -11.35 4.10
C SER A 333 -15.12 -11.65 5.40
N GLU A 334 -16.09 -12.55 5.33
CA GLU A 334 -16.90 -13.00 6.45
C GLU A 334 -16.85 -14.53 6.55
N ILE A 335 -16.64 -15.06 7.76
CA ILE A 335 -16.65 -16.50 8.01
C ILE A 335 -18.09 -16.91 8.35
N LYS A 336 -18.79 -17.55 7.41
CA LYS A 336 -20.18 -18.02 7.59
C LYS A 336 -20.27 -19.26 8.46
N ALA A 337 -19.27 -20.14 8.40
CA ALA A 337 -19.17 -21.33 9.24
C ALA A 337 -17.70 -21.64 9.55
N PHE A 338 -17.43 -22.14 10.76
CA PHE A 338 -16.12 -22.64 11.17
C PHE A 338 -16.33 -23.88 12.04
N ASP A 339 -15.93 -25.02 11.52
CA ASP A 339 -16.05 -26.33 12.14
C ASP A 339 -14.66 -26.88 12.48
N THR A 340 -14.47 -27.34 13.72
CA THR A 340 -13.28 -28.09 14.12
C THR A 340 -13.69 -29.25 15.03
N PRO A 341 -13.11 -30.46 14.87
CA PRO A 341 -13.31 -31.56 15.83
C PRO A 341 -12.56 -31.34 17.16
N THR A 342 -11.84 -30.22 17.28
CA THR A 342 -11.01 -29.86 18.42
C THR A 342 -11.84 -29.29 19.58
N ALA A 343 -11.76 -29.91 20.74
CA ALA A 343 -12.26 -29.33 21.99
C ALA A 343 -11.24 -28.36 22.62
N LEU A 344 -11.72 -27.46 23.49
CA LEU A 344 -10.85 -26.73 24.42
C LEU A 344 -10.14 -27.71 25.36
N GLU A 345 -8.94 -27.34 25.82
CA GLU A 345 -8.03 -28.16 26.63
C GLU A 345 -7.58 -29.47 25.96
N ALA A 346 -7.81 -29.64 24.65
CA ALA A 346 -7.33 -30.79 23.89
C ALA A 346 -5.80 -30.78 23.77
N LYS A 347 -5.18 -31.95 24.00
CA LYS A 347 -3.73 -32.15 24.04
C LYS A 347 -3.21 -32.53 22.65
N GLN A 348 -3.06 -31.55 21.77
CA GLN A 348 -2.58 -31.76 20.41
C GLN A 348 -1.77 -30.57 19.89
N ALA A 349 -0.94 -30.80 18.88
CA ALA A 349 -0.06 -29.79 18.30
C ALA A 349 -0.73 -28.90 17.24
N GLU A 350 -1.86 -29.32 16.67
CA GLU A 350 -2.55 -28.62 15.58
C GLU A 350 -4.07 -28.68 15.75
N ILE A 351 -4.77 -27.68 15.24
CA ILE A 351 -6.23 -27.55 15.18
C ILE A 351 -6.66 -27.73 13.72
N PRO A 352 -7.11 -28.92 13.29
CA PRO A 352 -7.71 -29.09 11.97
C PRO A 352 -9.06 -28.34 11.91
N TYR A 353 -9.34 -27.68 10.79
CA TYR A 353 -10.58 -26.93 10.59
C TYR A 353 -11.13 -27.10 9.18
N THR A 354 -12.46 -26.96 9.07
CA THR A 354 -13.17 -26.66 7.81
C THR A 354 -13.91 -25.35 8.02
N ALA A 355 -13.79 -24.40 7.10
CA ALA A 355 -14.47 -23.12 7.21
C ALA A 355 -15.12 -22.74 5.88
N ARG A 356 -16.29 -22.11 5.94
CA ARG A 356 -16.92 -21.45 4.80
C ARG A 356 -16.75 -19.95 4.93
N VAL A 357 -16.05 -19.38 3.96
CA VAL A 357 -15.71 -17.96 3.93
C VAL A 357 -16.38 -17.36 2.70
N ILE A 358 -17.23 -16.35 2.91
CA ILE A 358 -17.72 -15.51 1.81
C ILE A 358 -16.81 -14.29 1.71
N VAL A 359 -16.45 -13.95 0.47
CA VAL A 359 -15.54 -12.85 0.16
C VAL A 359 -16.19 -11.97 -0.88
N HIS A 360 -16.27 -10.70 -0.57
CA HIS A 360 -16.87 -9.65 -1.39
C HIS A 360 -15.80 -8.69 -1.90
N ALA A 361 -15.99 -8.19 -3.12
CA ALA A 361 -15.22 -7.09 -3.70
C ALA A 361 -16.03 -6.37 -4.77
N PHE A 362 -15.77 -5.08 -4.97
CA PHE A 362 -16.26 -4.34 -6.11
C PHE A 362 -15.25 -4.37 -7.26
N GLY A 363 -15.72 -4.61 -8.48
CA GLY A 363 -14.99 -4.29 -9.70
C GLY A 363 -15.62 -3.13 -10.45
N TYR A 364 -14.82 -2.42 -11.25
CA TYR A 364 -15.23 -1.32 -12.10
C TYR A 364 -14.65 -1.46 -13.52
N GLU A 365 -15.34 -0.86 -14.50
CA GLU A 365 -14.85 -0.78 -15.88
C GLU A 365 -13.82 0.34 -16.01
N ASN A 366 -12.58 0.02 -16.43
CA ASN A 366 -11.47 0.98 -16.44
C ASN A 366 -11.75 2.21 -17.32
N GLU A 367 -12.34 2.03 -18.51
CA GLU A 367 -12.63 3.14 -19.43
C GLU A 367 -13.63 4.14 -18.83
N LYS A 368 -14.68 3.63 -18.17
CA LYS A 368 -15.70 4.47 -17.52
C LYS A 368 -15.15 5.16 -16.28
N PHE A 369 -14.35 4.45 -15.50
CA PHE A 369 -13.66 5.02 -14.34
C PHE A 369 -12.75 6.18 -14.75
N GLN A 370 -11.86 5.97 -15.73
CA GLN A 370 -10.97 7.01 -16.25
C GLN A 370 -11.73 8.20 -16.85
N ALA A 371 -12.84 7.96 -17.55
CA ALA A 371 -13.70 9.03 -18.06
C ALA A 371 -14.31 9.89 -16.94
N ALA A 372 -14.76 9.27 -15.84
CA ALA A 372 -15.28 10.00 -14.67
C ALA A 372 -14.18 10.77 -13.93
N LEU A 373 -12.97 10.21 -13.80
CA LEU A 373 -11.82 10.94 -13.23
C LEU A 373 -11.48 12.18 -14.07
N MET A 374 -11.48 12.06 -15.40
CA MET A 374 -11.28 13.19 -16.32
C MET A 374 -12.39 14.24 -16.19
N ALA A 375 -13.65 13.82 -16.07
CA ALA A 375 -14.77 14.74 -15.89
C ALA A 375 -14.67 15.52 -14.56
N ALA A 376 -14.30 14.84 -13.47
CA ALA A 376 -14.06 15.45 -12.17
C ALA A 376 -12.91 16.47 -12.20
N LEU A 377 -11.78 16.14 -12.84
CA LEU A 377 -10.65 17.06 -13.02
C LEU A 377 -11.04 18.28 -13.86
N ASN A 378 -11.70 18.10 -15.01
CA ASN A 378 -12.11 19.19 -15.89
C ASN A 378 -13.14 20.12 -15.22
N THR A 379 -13.99 19.62 -14.32
CA THR A 379 -14.95 20.42 -13.56
C THR A 379 -14.28 21.34 -12.52
N LYS A 380 -13.04 21.04 -12.13
CA LYS A 380 -12.22 21.83 -11.18
C LYS A 380 -11.06 22.56 -11.85
N LEU A 381 -10.98 22.53 -13.18
CA LEU A 381 -9.88 23.11 -13.96
C LEU A 381 -10.14 24.60 -14.25
N ASP A 382 -9.20 25.45 -13.88
CA ASP A 382 -9.19 26.87 -14.24
C ASP A 382 -9.01 27.06 -15.76
N GLN A 383 -9.72 28.03 -16.35
CA GLN A 383 -9.71 28.29 -17.80
C GLN A 383 -8.32 28.63 -18.37
N ASP A 384 -7.44 29.21 -17.54
CA ASP A 384 -6.05 29.55 -17.85
C ASP A 384 -5.13 28.31 -17.95
N PHE A 385 -5.61 27.11 -17.62
CA PHE A 385 -4.82 25.89 -17.48
C PHE A 385 -5.39 24.73 -18.29
N MET A 386 -4.52 23.75 -18.58
CA MET A 386 -4.89 22.48 -19.19
C MET A 386 -4.25 21.33 -18.40
N LEU A 387 -4.91 20.16 -18.40
CA LEU A 387 -4.35 18.94 -17.81
C LEU A 387 -3.09 18.54 -18.59
N PHE A 388 -2.05 18.15 -17.88
CA PHE A 388 -0.79 17.71 -18.48
C PHE A 388 -0.96 16.31 -19.13
N PRO A 389 -0.55 16.09 -20.39
CA PRO A 389 -0.70 14.79 -21.04
C PRO A 389 0.04 13.66 -20.28
N GLY A 390 -0.71 12.78 -19.63
CA GLY A 390 -0.15 11.66 -18.87
C GLY A 390 -1.21 10.84 -18.13
N PRO A 391 -0.81 9.80 -17.40
CA PRO A 391 -1.72 9.01 -16.58
C PRO A 391 -2.23 9.83 -15.38
N ILE A 392 -3.51 9.64 -15.04
CA ILE A 392 -4.11 10.18 -13.82
C ILE A 392 -3.66 9.33 -12.64
N SER A 393 -3.15 9.96 -11.57
CA SER A 393 -2.89 9.27 -10.31
C SER A 393 -4.09 9.45 -9.38
N PHE A 394 -4.45 8.42 -8.62
CA PHE A 394 -5.52 8.52 -7.64
C PHE A 394 -5.25 7.60 -6.44
N THR A 395 -5.83 7.94 -5.30
CA THR A 395 -6.04 7.00 -4.18
C THR A 395 -7.53 6.88 -3.92
N SER A 396 -7.96 5.72 -3.44
CA SER A 396 -9.37 5.39 -3.19
C SER A 396 -9.55 4.85 -1.78
N ALA A 397 -10.71 5.06 -1.18
CA ALA A 397 -11.15 4.40 0.04
C ALA A 397 -12.64 4.06 -0.07
N VAL A 398 -13.05 2.91 0.47
CA VAL A 398 -14.47 2.54 0.56
C VAL A 398 -15.08 3.21 1.79
N GLU A 399 -16.09 4.05 1.60
CA GLU A 399 -16.82 4.69 2.71
C GLU A 399 -18.00 3.82 3.18
N SER A 400 -18.65 3.12 2.26
CA SER A 400 -19.76 2.21 2.56
C SER A 400 -19.92 1.16 1.47
N ALA A 401 -20.41 -0.02 1.85
CA ALA A 401 -20.72 -1.13 0.96
C ALA A 401 -22.04 -1.78 1.40
N ASP A 402 -23.00 -1.83 0.49
CA ASP A 402 -24.25 -2.59 0.61
C ASP A 402 -24.16 -3.78 -0.34
N TRP A 403 -23.72 -4.92 0.20
CA TRP A 403 -23.51 -6.14 -0.58
C TRP A 403 -24.81 -6.80 -1.04
N GLU A 404 -25.96 -6.51 -0.41
CA GLU A 404 -27.26 -7.04 -0.80
C GLU A 404 -27.81 -6.31 -2.03
N LYS A 405 -27.63 -4.98 -2.10
CA LYS A 405 -27.98 -4.17 -3.27
C LYS A 405 -26.89 -4.16 -4.35
N GLY A 406 -25.67 -4.55 -4.01
CA GLY A 406 -24.51 -4.45 -4.90
C GLY A 406 -24.10 -3.01 -5.16
N GLU A 407 -24.21 -2.15 -4.15
CA GLU A 407 -23.89 -0.71 -4.22
C GLU A 407 -22.80 -0.34 -3.23
N GLY A 408 -21.87 0.53 -3.63
CA GLY A 408 -20.76 0.97 -2.78
C GLY A 408 -20.38 2.43 -3.02
N THR A 409 -20.19 3.19 -1.94
CA THR A 409 -19.67 4.57 -2.03
C THR A 409 -18.17 4.55 -1.84
N ILE A 410 -17.46 5.13 -2.80
CA ILE A 410 -16.00 5.25 -2.79
C ILE A 410 -15.60 6.72 -2.77
N ALA A 411 -14.73 7.08 -1.84
CA ALA A 411 -14.03 8.35 -1.86
C ALA A 411 -12.77 8.20 -2.71
N VAL A 412 -12.58 9.08 -3.69
CA VAL A 412 -11.41 9.07 -4.58
C VAL A 412 -10.73 10.43 -4.54
N ARG A 413 -9.46 10.42 -4.14
CA ARG A 413 -8.56 11.57 -4.23
C ARG A 413 -7.77 11.48 -5.52
N ILE A 414 -8.14 12.33 -6.47
CA ILE A 414 -7.50 12.44 -7.78
C ILE A 414 -6.34 13.42 -7.67
N THR A 415 -5.17 13.03 -8.18
CA THR A 415 -3.97 13.88 -8.24
C THR A 415 -3.44 13.89 -9.66
N HIS A 416 -3.41 15.07 -10.27
CA HIS A 416 -2.88 15.24 -11.62
C HIS A 416 -2.12 16.56 -11.74
N MET A 417 -1.42 16.77 -12.85
CA MET A 417 -0.68 18.01 -13.09
C MET A 417 -1.42 18.89 -14.08
N THR A 418 -1.41 20.19 -13.84
CA THR A 418 -1.86 21.22 -14.77
C THR A 418 -0.69 22.04 -15.27
N VAL A 419 -0.71 22.41 -16.55
CA VAL A 419 0.19 23.39 -17.15
C VAL A 419 -0.64 24.57 -17.70
N PRO A 420 -0.08 25.78 -17.84
CA PRO A 420 -0.85 26.89 -18.40
C PRO A 420 -1.28 26.58 -19.84
N ASN A 421 -2.50 26.96 -20.18
CA ASN A 421 -3.10 26.76 -21.49
C ASN A 421 -2.53 27.79 -22.48
N PHE A 422 -1.62 27.35 -23.35
CA PHE A 422 -1.08 28.18 -24.43
C PHE A 422 -1.65 27.73 -25.77
N SER A 423 -2.45 28.59 -26.41
CA SER A 423 -2.79 28.38 -27.82
C SER A 423 -1.52 28.53 -28.67
N VAL A 424 -1.07 27.40 -29.22
CA VAL A 424 0.11 27.29 -30.09
C VAL A 424 0.03 28.25 -31.27
N ASP A 425 -1.15 28.47 -31.83
CA ASP A 425 -1.34 29.36 -32.97
C ASP A 425 -1.17 30.83 -32.56
N THR A 426 -1.77 31.26 -31.44
CA THR A 426 -1.54 32.62 -30.92
C THR A 426 -0.08 32.89 -30.50
N LEU A 427 0.67 31.84 -30.15
CA LEU A 427 2.12 31.95 -29.93
C LEU A 427 2.86 32.11 -31.25
N LYS A 428 2.55 31.31 -32.29
CA LYS A 428 3.17 31.45 -33.62
C LYS A 428 2.95 32.84 -34.19
N ASP A 429 1.72 33.35 -34.20
CA ASP A 429 1.37 34.69 -34.70
C ASP A 429 2.20 35.78 -34.04
N LYS A 430 2.39 35.69 -32.71
CA LYS A 430 3.15 36.68 -31.94
C LYS A 430 4.67 36.54 -32.08
N LEU A 431 5.17 35.38 -32.51
CA LEU A 431 6.60 35.07 -32.61
C LEU A 431 7.12 35.17 -34.05
N ALA A 432 6.27 35.00 -35.06
CA ALA A 432 6.59 35.14 -36.47
C ALA A 432 7.31 36.48 -36.76
N GLY A 433 8.45 36.41 -37.45
CA GLY A 433 9.24 37.58 -37.83
C GLY A 433 10.05 38.25 -36.70
N ARG A 434 9.91 37.84 -35.43
CA ARG A 434 10.73 38.39 -34.33
C ARG A 434 12.15 37.84 -34.34
N SER A 435 13.09 38.59 -33.76
CA SER A 435 14.44 38.07 -33.52
C SER A 435 14.42 36.94 -32.49
N GLN A 436 15.43 36.06 -32.52
CA GLN A 436 15.59 34.98 -31.54
C GLN A 436 15.59 35.52 -30.09
N GLU A 437 16.19 36.68 -29.85
CA GLU A 437 16.31 37.34 -28.55
C GLU A 437 14.98 37.93 -28.07
N GLU A 438 14.25 38.60 -28.95
CA GLU A 438 12.91 39.14 -28.66
C GLU A 438 11.90 38.03 -28.39
N ALA A 439 11.96 36.95 -29.17
CA ALA A 439 11.16 35.76 -28.98
C ALA A 439 11.45 35.11 -27.63
N LEU A 440 12.73 34.89 -27.29
CA LEU A 440 13.16 34.34 -26.01
C LEU A 440 12.64 35.20 -24.84
N LYS A 441 12.82 36.53 -24.91
CA LYS A 441 12.38 37.47 -23.88
C LYS A 441 10.86 37.51 -23.73
N TYR A 442 10.11 37.45 -24.83
CA TYR A 442 8.65 37.35 -24.79
C TYR A 442 8.19 36.04 -24.12
N LEU A 443 8.76 34.91 -24.53
CA LEU A 443 8.41 33.58 -23.99
C LEU A 443 8.74 33.45 -22.49
N GLN A 444 9.89 33.96 -22.04
CA GLN A 444 10.27 34.02 -20.63
C GLN A 444 9.37 34.95 -19.80
N GLY A 445 8.70 35.92 -20.43
CA GLY A 445 7.72 36.80 -19.78
C GLY A 445 6.33 36.20 -19.60
N LEU A 446 6.05 35.01 -20.16
CA LEU A 446 4.75 34.36 -20.05
C LEU A 446 4.57 33.69 -18.68
N LYS A 447 3.42 33.92 -18.04
CA LYS A 447 3.04 33.32 -16.75
C LYS A 447 3.12 31.79 -16.85
N GLY A 448 4.01 31.19 -16.06
CA GLY A 448 4.18 29.73 -16.00
C GLY A 448 5.15 29.12 -17.01
N VAL A 449 5.82 29.91 -17.86
CA VAL A 449 7.02 29.44 -18.57
C VAL A 449 8.21 29.50 -17.60
N GLN A 450 8.94 28.39 -17.48
CA GLN A 450 10.11 28.28 -16.58
C GLN A 450 11.42 28.52 -17.34
N LYS A 451 11.51 27.95 -18.55
CA LYS A 451 12.59 28.15 -19.51
C LYS A 451 12.05 27.98 -20.92
N ALA A 452 12.54 28.80 -21.83
CA ALA A 452 12.30 28.74 -23.26
C ALA A 452 13.63 28.56 -23.98
N THR A 453 13.64 27.79 -25.07
CA THR A 453 14.78 27.67 -26.00
C THR A 453 14.25 27.93 -27.40
N VAL A 454 14.88 28.83 -28.15
CA VAL A 454 14.53 29.11 -29.55
C VAL A 454 15.73 28.69 -30.39
N THR A 455 15.53 27.75 -31.32
CA THR A 455 16.55 27.22 -32.22
C THR A 455 16.13 27.49 -33.66
N THR A 456 16.91 28.27 -34.40
CA THR A 456 16.69 28.55 -35.82
C THR A 456 17.60 27.72 -36.72
N TRP A 457 17.15 27.41 -37.93
CA TRP A 457 17.95 26.76 -38.95
C TRP A 457 17.59 27.31 -40.35
N PRO A 458 18.57 27.53 -41.26
CA PRO A 458 20.02 27.32 -41.10
C PRO A 458 20.72 28.36 -40.21
N PHE A 459 22.02 28.18 -39.96
CA PHE A 459 22.82 28.98 -39.00
C PHE A 459 22.88 30.49 -39.26
N TRP A 460 22.51 30.95 -40.45
CA TRP A 460 22.46 32.38 -40.82
C TRP A 460 21.11 33.04 -40.49
N VAL A 461 20.12 32.29 -39.99
CA VAL A 461 18.78 32.78 -39.67
C VAL A 461 18.74 33.25 -38.21
N SER A 462 18.68 34.56 -37.99
CA SER A 462 18.59 35.18 -36.65
C SER A 462 17.17 35.49 -36.17
N SER A 463 16.17 35.27 -37.03
CA SER A 463 14.76 35.63 -36.78
C SER A 463 13.84 34.46 -37.08
N ILE A 464 12.70 34.39 -36.39
CA ILE A 464 11.70 33.34 -36.58
C ILE A 464 11.04 33.51 -37.96
N PRO A 465 10.90 32.44 -38.77
CA PRO A 465 10.24 32.51 -40.07
C PRO A 465 8.82 33.07 -39.97
N THR A 466 8.38 33.80 -40.99
CA THR A 466 7.00 34.33 -41.08
C THR A 466 5.97 33.31 -41.57
N ILE A 467 6.38 32.07 -41.82
CA ILE A 467 5.53 30.98 -42.32
C ILE A 467 5.26 30.02 -41.16
N ASP A 468 4.03 29.96 -40.66
CA ASP A 468 3.65 29.19 -39.46
C ASP A 468 4.00 27.69 -39.56
N LYS A 469 3.93 27.13 -40.78
CA LYS A 469 4.32 25.74 -41.10
C LYS A 469 5.82 25.46 -40.93
N ARG A 470 6.64 26.49 -40.70
CA ARG A 470 8.07 26.42 -40.40
C ARG A 470 8.39 26.70 -38.92
N ILE A 471 7.37 26.98 -38.10
CA ILE A 471 7.51 27.17 -36.65
C ILE A 471 6.98 25.92 -35.94
N SER A 472 7.88 25.18 -35.30
CA SER A 472 7.54 24.04 -34.42
C SER A 472 7.63 24.49 -32.97
N ILE A 473 6.56 24.27 -32.19
CA ILE A 473 6.55 24.56 -30.74
C ILE A 473 6.36 23.23 -30.01
N GLN A 474 7.30 22.89 -29.14
CA GLN A 474 7.24 21.70 -28.29
C GLN A 474 7.03 22.14 -26.83
N LEU A 475 6.05 21.52 -26.18
CA LEU A 475 5.72 21.75 -24.78
C LEU A 475 6.25 20.58 -23.95
N HIS A 476 7.10 20.90 -22.98
CA HIS A 476 7.67 19.95 -22.03
C HIS A 476 7.24 20.38 -20.62
N SER A 477 6.86 19.45 -19.74
CA SER A 477 6.82 19.75 -18.31
C SER A 477 8.19 19.54 -17.68
N GLN A 478 8.45 20.23 -16.57
CA GLN A 478 9.43 19.72 -15.61
C GLN A 478 8.79 18.56 -14.81
N GLN A 479 9.56 17.51 -14.54
CA GLN A 479 9.28 16.56 -13.45
C GLN A 479 9.77 17.12 -12.12
#